data_AF-A0A941N272-F1
#
_entry.id   AF-A0A941N272-F1
#
_cell.length_a   1.000
_cell.length_b   1.000
_cell.length_c   1.000
_cell.angle_alpha   90.00
_cell.angle_beta   90.00
_cell.angle_gamma   90.00
#
_symmetry.space_group_name_H-M   'P 1'
#
loop_
_entity.id
_entity.type
_entity.pdbx_description
1 polymer ?
#
loop_
_entity_poly.entity_id
_entity_poly.type
_entity_poly.pdbx_seq_one_letter_code
_entity_poly.pdbx_strand_id
1 'polypeptide(L)'
;MHSSRYAGLGVWLLALGTFACGCRRETTAPPTPATTKQAASEKTSLDDRAGGRTPADFPELALDVFQPLDGGIDLTPEEIKGRNTWNLWSGGNEQFWDRVAREGMGLFDLLKMLDSRNRGTRFREMGLINEPGFKKAARPDKYGLWIDEADIPEPEGIDPLVYGRPSGVMGFRLFDNPDFHGEAVKNWDPERYYNDPDYAVQRDLVRPYRVGVACGSCHIAFNPCRPPADPENPAWENLASAIGNQYIREGQVFAHNVKEGGFFWEMLKAQPPGTSDTSRIATDHINNPNMINPIFELGARVQMAHTEVLEGESLLIPGTSPSSDVPHILKDGADSVGVGGATLRVYINIGMYSQHWLQQHNALIGFTKQKPFSIKTAQENSVYWNATQQKFENVAKFFMRLTSFQLKDAPGGETYMTNDGAVLTRGQIVFAEQCARCHSSKRPPAGVDAEEWFRAEVVKPAFRTGNFFSDERRYPVTILQTNAGRACGTNARDGHIWSNFTSATYKSLPDVGNISVWNPYSGKDEFFAVGGGGLSY
;
A
#
# COMPACT_ATOMS: atom_id res chain seq x y z
N MET A 1 -43.72 18.74 21.35
CA MET A 1 -44.07 18.42 22.76
C MET A 1 -42.83 17.79 23.37
N HIS A 2 -42.09 18.26 24.37
CA HIS A 2 -41.98 19.43 25.27
C HIS A 2 -40.45 19.71 25.34
N SER A 3 -39.89 20.90 25.10
CA SER A 3 -39.89 22.15 25.88
C SER A 3 -39.21 22.09 27.26
N SER A 4 -37.97 22.60 27.30
CA SER A 4 -37.44 23.65 28.19
C SER A 4 -37.32 23.44 29.71
N ARG A 5 -36.13 23.76 30.27
CA ARG A 5 -35.94 24.94 31.15
C ARG A 5 -34.46 25.29 31.40
N TYR A 6 -34.15 26.56 31.15
CA TYR A 6 -32.97 27.32 31.57
C TYR A 6 -33.22 28.01 32.94
N ALA A 7 -32.11 28.39 33.59
CA ALA A 7 -31.81 29.70 34.19
C ALA A 7 -31.62 29.85 35.72
N GLY A 8 -30.51 30.53 36.07
CA GLY A 8 -30.33 31.43 37.22
C GLY A 8 -29.22 31.01 38.20
N LEU A 9 -28.33 31.85 38.75
CA LEU A 9 -28.10 33.31 38.68
C LEU A 9 -26.81 33.60 39.50
N GLY A 10 -26.04 34.67 39.22
CA GLY A 10 -25.03 35.16 40.18
C GLY A 10 -23.96 36.11 39.63
N VAL A 11 -24.32 37.38 39.45
CA VAL A 11 -23.41 38.53 39.18
C VAL A 11 -23.11 39.25 40.49
N TRP A 12 -21.85 39.68 40.70
CA TRP A 12 -21.50 40.79 41.60
C TRP A 12 -20.38 41.63 40.96
N LEU A 13 -20.54 42.96 41.02
CA LEU A 13 -19.68 44.00 40.42
C LEU A 13 -19.16 44.96 41.52
N LEU A 14 -17.88 45.34 41.34
CA LEU A 14 -17.19 46.61 41.67
C LEU A 14 -16.94 47.09 43.11
N ALA A 15 -15.66 47.36 43.40
CA ALA A 15 -15.20 48.63 43.98
C ALA A 15 -13.71 48.91 43.63
N LEU A 16 -13.44 50.18 43.31
CA LEU A 16 -12.17 50.79 42.86
C LEU A 16 -11.13 50.98 43.99
N GLY A 17 -9.85 51.02 43.60
CA GLY A 17 -8.76 51.53 44.44
C GLY A 17 -7.43 51.64 43.68
N THR A 18 -7.13 52.85 43.20
CA THR A 18 -5.86 53.25 42.59
C THR A 18 -4.70 53.27 43.59
N PHE A 19 -3.59 52.61 43.26
CA PHE A 19 -2.24 53.00 43.71
C PHE A 19 -1.26 52.82 42.54
N ALA A 20 -0.66 53.94 42.13
CA ALA A 20 0.44 53.97 41.19
C ALA A 20 1.77 53.81 41.96
N CYS A 21 2.60 52.85 41.57
CA CYS A 21 4.05 52.96 41.73
C CYS A 21 4.73 52.07 40.68
N GLY A 22 5.66 52.65 39.93
CA GLY A 22 6.15 52.12 38.67
C GLY A 22 7.16 50.98 38.80
N CYS A 23 7.20 50.14 37.77
CA CYS A 23 8.40 49.47 37.29
C CYS A 23 8.29 49.22 35.78
N ARG A 24 9.42 49.40 35.10
CA ARG A 24 9.63 49.39 33.65
C ARG A 24 8.97 48.19 32.97
N ARG A 25 8.21 48.42 31.90
CA ARG A 25 7.98 47.41 30.88
C ARG A 25 9.26 47.28 30.06
N GLU A 26 10.04 46.24 30.32
CA GLU A 26 10.96 45.72 29.31
C GLU A 26 10.11 45.14 28.18
N THR A 27 10.10 45.84 27.04
CA THR A 27 9.63 45.31 25.78
C THR A 27 10.66 44.32 25.27
N THR A 28 10.57 43.05 25.69
CA THR A 28 11.26 41.98 24.96
C THR A 28 10.51 41.79 23.64
N ALA A 29 11.15 42.19 22.55
CA ALA A 29 10.72 41.83 21.20
C ALA A 29 10.49 40.30 21.13
N PRO A 30 9.51 39.82 20.33
CA PRO A 30 9.40 38.39 20.07
C PRO A 30 10.77 37.88 19.59
N PRO A 31 11.21 36.69 20.03
CA PRO A 31 12.48 36.15 19.58
C PRO A 31 12.45 36.12 18.06
N THR A 32 13.40 36.83 17.44
CA THR A 32 13.68 36.71 16.02
C THR A 32 13.71 35.23 15.69
N PRO A 33 12.97 34.75 14.68
CA PRO A 33 13.06 33.35 14.29
C PRO A 33 14.54 33.06 14.11
N ALA A 34 15.09 32.16 14.93
CA ALA A 34 16.41 31.65 14.68
C ALA A 34 16.37 31.16 13.24
N THR A 35 17.13 31.80 12.37
CA THR A 35 17.41 31.30 11.04
C THR A 35 18.15 30.00 11.25
N THR A 36 17.39 28.94 11.50
CA THR A 36 17.82 27.58 11.21
C THR A 36 18.13 27.65 9.74
N LYS A 37 19.42 27.80 9.42
CA LYS A 37 19.93 27.35 8.14
C LYS A 37 19.43 25.92 8.05
N GLN A 38 18.32 25.74 7.33
CA GLN A 38 17.93 24.45 6.79
C GLN A 38 19.20 23.98 6.12
N ALA A 39 19.89 23.02 6.75
CA ALA A 39 21.10 22.47 6.18
C ALA A 39 20.69 22.08 4.77
N ALA A 40 21.26 22.75 3.76
CA ALA A 40 21.07 22.36 2.38
C ALA A 40 21.33 20.86 2.38
N SER A 41 20.31 20.06 2.07
CA SER A 41 20.46 18.61 2.11
C SER A 41 21.69 18.31 1.26
N GLU A 42 22.75 17.76 1.85
CA GLU A 42 23.81 17.16 1.05
C GLU A 42 23.07 16.29 0.03
N LYS A 43 23.28 16.55 -1.26
CA LYS A 43 22.63 15.76 -2.29
C LYS A 43 23.08 14.32 -2.07
N THR A 44 22.23 13.53 -1.44
CA THR A 44 22.45 12.11 -1.22
C THR A 44 22.81 11.49 -2.55
N SER A 45 23.82 10.62 -2.57
CA SER A 45 24.24 9.94 -3.79
C SER A 45 23.05 9.27 -4.46
N LEU A 46 22.99 9.35 -5.80
CA LEU A 46 22.03 8.57 -6.60
C LEU A 46 22.43 7.09 -6.65
N ASP A 47 23.68 6.77 -6.33
CA ASP A 47 24.19 5.40 -6.42
C ASP A 47 23.62 4.53 -5.30
N ASP A 48 22.98 3.44 -5.69
CA ASP A 48 22.56 2.33 -4.84
C ASP A 48 23.27 1.06 -5.31
N ARG A 49 24.53 0.93 -4.87
CA ARG A 49 25.46 -0.15 -5.28
C ARG A 49 25.25 -1.45 -4.50
N ALA A 50 24.21 -1.55 -3.68
CA ALA A 50 23.90 -2.73 -2.86
C ALA A 50 25.11 -3.30 -2.07
N GLY A 51 26.00 -2.44 -1.57
CA GLY A 51 27.22 -2.85 -0.86
C GLY A 51 28.31 -3.45 -1.74
N GLY A 52 28.34 -3.14 -3.04
CA GLY A 52 29.28 -3.70 -4.02
C GLY A 52 28.77 -4.96 -4.73
N ARG A 53 27.54 -5.40 -4.42
CA ARG A 53 26.86 -6.50 -5.10
C ARG A 53 26.38 -6.10 -6.50
N THR A 54 26.02 -7.10 -7.28
CA THR A 54 25.49 -7.03 -8.64
C THR A 54 24.11 -7.68 -8.70
N PRO A 55 23.31 -7.48 -9.77
CA PRO A 55 22.02 -8.15 -9.90
C PRO A 55 22.10 -9.69 -9.83
N ALA A 56 23.23 -10.28 -10.24
CA ALA A 56 23.44 -11.72 -10.19
C ALA A 56 23.55 -12.27 -8.75
N ASP A 57 23.89 -11.42 -7.78
CA ASP A 57 23.95 -11.77 -6.35
C ASP A 57 22.56 -11.82 -5.70
N PHE A 58 21.50 -11.54 -6.46
CA PHE A 58 20.10 -11.62 -6.03
C PHE A 58 19.31 -12.61 -6.88
N PRO A 59 19.64 -13.92 -6.85
CA PRO A 59 18.92 -14.92 -7.64
C PRO A 59 17.44 -15.00 -7.24
N GLU A 60 16.60 -15.53 -8.13
CA GLU A 60 15.24 -15.90 -7.78
C GLU A 60 15.21 -17.25 -7.03
N LEU A 61 14.37 -17.34 -6.01
CA LEU A 61 14.16 -18.55 -5.23
C LEU A 61 13.18 -19.50 -5.91
N ALA A 62 13.66 -20.67 -6.34
CA ALA A 62 12.82 -21.72 -6.94
C ALA A 62 12.27 -22.74 -5.92
N LEU A 63 12.68 -22.65 -4.65
CA LEU A 63 12.20 -23.54 -3.59
C LEU A 63 10.72 -23.24 -3.30
N ASP A 64 9.87 -24.27 -3.26
CA ASP A 64 8.45 -24.12 -2.94
C ASP A 64 8.22 -24.01 -1.43
N VAL A 65 8.51 -22.83 -0.87
CA VAL A 65 8.44 -22.58 0.58
C VAL A 65 7.02 -22.27 1.08
N PHE A 66 6.10 -21.92 0.18
CA PHE A 66 4.73 -21.52 0.50
C PHE A 66 3.69 -22.47 -0.09
N GLN A 67 4.03 -23.74 -0.34
CA GLN A 67 3.12 -24.69 -1.01
C GLN A 67 1.68 -24.66 -0.43
N PRO A 68 1.45 -24.64 0.90
CA PRO A 68 0.09 -24.68 1.43
C PRO A 68 -0.73 -23.38 1.23
N LEU A 69 -0.08 -22.25 0.93
CA LEU A 69 -0.78 -20.98 0.65
C LEU A 69 -1.69 -21.11 -0.57
N ASP A 70 -2.66 -20.20 -0.68
CA ASP A 70 -3.53 -20.09 -1.87
C ASP A 70 -4.33 -21.37 -2.13
N GLY A 71 -4.57 -22.17 -1.09
CA GLY A 71 -5.29 -23.44 -1.20
C GLY A 71 -4.45 -24.61 -1.71
N GLY A 72 -3.12 -24.49 -1.72
CA GLY A 72 -2.25 -25.58 -2.15
C GLY A 72 -2.14 -25.71 -3.67
N ILE A 73 -2.23 -24.59 -4.41
CA ILE A 73 -2.17 -24.63 -5.88
C ILE A 73 -0.82 -25.16 -6.36
N ASP A 74 -0.87 -26.08 -7.32
CA ASP A 74 0.32 -26.57 -7.99
C ASP A 74 0.86 -25.49 -8.93
N LEU A 75 2.12 -25.10 -8.70
CA LEU A 75 2.82 -24.05 -9.43
C LEU A 75 4.02 -24.62 -10.19
N THR A 76 4.27 -24.07 -11.37
CA THR A 76 5.52 -24.31 -12.12
C THR A 76 6.72 -23.64 -11.42
N PRO A 77 7.97 -24.02 -11.74
CA PRO A 77 9.15 -23.37 -11.15
C PRO A 77 9.18 -21.84 -11.33
N GLU A 78 8.73 -21.34 -12.47
CA GLU A 78 8.62 -19.90 -12.75
C GLU A 78 7.55 -19.23 -11.87
N GLU A 79 6.40 -19.87 -11.69
CA GLU A 79 5.33 -19.35 -10.82
C GLU A 79 5.73 -19.39 -9.35
N ILE A 80 6.47 -20.41 -8.91
CA ILE A 80 7.05 -20.48 -7.56
C ILE A 80 8.00 -19.30 -7.33
N LYS A 81 8.91 -19.02 -8.28
CA LYS A 81 9.79 -17.84 -8.22
C LYS A 81 9.00 -16.53 -8.14
N GLY A 82 7.89 -16.45 -8.87
CA GLY A 82 6.95 -15.33 -8.81
C GLY A 82 6.33 -15.12 -7.43
N ARG A 83 5.75 -16.18 -6.85
CA ARG A 83 5.17 -16.15 -5.50
C ARG A 83 6.22 -15.80 -4.44
N ASN A 84 7.40 -16.40 -4.53
CA ASN A 84 8.49 -16.13 -3.60
C ASN A 84 8.97 -14.68 -3.70
N THR A 85 9.11 -14.14 -4.91
CA THR A 85 9.42 -12.73 -5.11
C THR A 85 8.35 -11.84 -4.48
N TRP A 86 7.08 -12.11 -4.74
CA TRP A 86 5.95 -11.34 -4.17
C TRP A 86 5.92 -11.35 -2.63
N ASN A 87 6.20 -12.50 -2.02
CA ASN A 87 6.06 -12.70 -0.57
C ASN A 87 7.33 -12.33 0.22
N LEU A 88 8.52 -12.41 -0.37
CA LEU A 88 9.80 -12.28 0.35
C LEU A 88 10.68 -11.11 -0.11
N TRP A 89 10.64 -10.69 -1.38
CA TRP A 89 11.59 -9.73 -1.91
C TRP A 89 11.33 -8.32 -1.37
N SER A 90 12.33 -7.71 -0.74
CA SER A 90 12.25 -6.32 -0.22
C SER A 90 12.78 -5.28 -1.22
N GLY A 91 13.54 -5.68 -2.23
CA GLY A 91 14.12 -4.74 -3.20
C GLY A 91 15.05 -3.70 -2.58
N GLY A 92 15.73 -4.03 -1.49
CA GLY A 92 16.63 -3.09 -0.80
C GLY A 92 15.92 -1.97 -0.04
N ASN A 93 14.59 -2.04 0.12
CA ASN A 93 13.81 -1.00 0.76
C ASN A 93 14.01 -0.91 2.28
N GLU A 94 14.73 -1.85 2.89
CA GLU A 94 15.15 -1.75 4.29
C GLU A 94 16.01 -0.50 4.54
N GLN A 95 16.68 0.00 3.49
CA GLN A 95 17.38 1.29 3.51
C GLN A 95 16.42 2.48 3.67
N PHE A 96 15.28 2.43 2.98
CA PHE A 96 14.25 3.47 3.06
C PHE A 96 13.61 3.50 4.45
N TRP A 97 13.20 2.34 4.95
CA TRP A 97 12.52 2.23 6.24
C TRP A 97 13.42 2.60 7.42
N ASP A 98 14.71 2.26 7.38
CA ASP A 98 15.69 2.76 8.35
C ASP A 98 15.83 4.29 8.29
N ARG A 99 15.94 4.84 7.07
CA ARG A 99 16.07 6.28 6.86
C ARG A 99 14.87 7.04 7.42
N VAL A 100 13.64 6.64 7.10
CA VAL A 100 12.44 7.34 7.60
C VAL A 100 12.22 7.12 9.09
N ALA A 101 12.77 6.06 9.70
CA ALA A 101 12.76 5.92 11.15
C ALA A 101 13.67 6.96 11.85
N ARG A 102 14.79 7.32 11.22
CA ARG A 102 15.72 8.35 11.73
C ARG A 102 15.31 9.78 11.37
N GLU A 103 14.74 9.99 10.19
CA GLU A 103 14.40 11.32 9.65
C GLU A 103 12.93 11.70 9.83
N GLY A 104 12.06 10.72 10.08
CA GLY A 104 10.61 10.92 10.20
C GLY A 104 10.14 11.48 11.53
N MET A 105 11.03 11.94 12.41
CA MET A 105 10.70 12.53 13.72
C MET A 105 9.79 11.64 14.58
N GLY A 106 10.04 10.33 14.57
CA GLY A 106 9.25 9.35 15.29
C GLY A 106 7.93 8.96 14.61
N LEU A 107 7.68 9.38 13.38
CA LEU A 107 6.51 8.92 12.62
C LEU A 107 6.59 7.42 12.35
N PHE A 108 7.73 6.90 11.89
CA PHE A 108 7.89 5.48 11.51
C PHE A 108 8.92 4.78 12.40
N ASP A 109 8.67 3.52 12.79
CA ASP A 109 9.70 2.64 13.36
C ASP A 109 9.31 1.15 13.22
N LEU A 110 9.52 0.57 12.04
CA LEU A 110 9.08 -0.80 11.80
C LEU A 110 9.69 -1.83 12.77
N LEU A 111 10.85 -1.55 13.37
CA LEU A 111 11.47 -2.44 14.34
C LEU A 111 10.72 -2.46 15.67
N LYS A 112 10.12 -1.34 16.09
CA LYS A 112 9.17 -1.31 17.22
C LYS A 112 7.82 -1.95 16.87
N MET A 113 7.35 -1.81 15.64
CA MET A 113 6.12 -2.48 15.18
C MET A 113 6.23 -4.00 15.33
N LEU A 114 7.42 -4.56 15.07
CA LEU A 114 7.72 -5.99 15.19
C LEU A 114 7.82 -6.50 16.63
N ASP A 115 7.65 -5.65 17.66
CA ASP A 115 7.78 -6.05 19.06
C ASP A 115 6.88 -7.25 19.40
N SER A 116 7.54 -8.37 19.68
CA SER A 116 6.92 -9.66 19.96
C SER A 116 6.00 -9.64 21.18
N ARG A 117 6.18 -8.67 22.09
CA ARG A 117 5.30 -8.51 23.25
C ARG A 117 3.84 -8.25 22.82
N ASN A 118 3.65 -7.61 21.66
CA ASN A 118 2.35 -7.31 21.07
C ASN A 118 1.83 -8.40 20.12
N ARG A 119 2.54 -9.51 19.92
CA ARG A 119 2.15 -10.57 18.97
C ARG A 119 0.70 -11.03 19.14
N GLY A 120 0.23 -11.20 20.38
CA GLY A 120 -1.12 -11.72 20.67
C GLY A 120 -2.26 -10.72 20.47
N THR A 121 -1.95 -9.49 20.06
CA THR A 121 -2.96 -8.46 19.74
C THR A 121 -2.73 -7.84 18.37
N ARG A 122 -1.69 -8.29 17.65
CA ARG A 122 -1.18 -7.68 16.42
C ARG A 122 -2.22 -7.72 15.31
N PHE A 123 -2.90 -8.85 15.13
CA PHE A 123 -3.99 -8.92 14.15
C PHE A 123 -5.15 -8.01 14.56
N ARG A 124 -5.59 -8.08 15.82
CA ARG A 124 -6.71 -7.25 16.29
C ARG A 124 -6.44 -5.76 16.16
N GLU A 125 -5.22 -5.29 16.42
CA GLU A 125 -4.86 -3.86 16.49
C GLU A 125 -4.38 -3.31 15.15
N MET A 126 -3.54 -4.06 14.44
CA MET A 126 -2.89 -3.61 13.21
C MET A 126 -3.41 -4.30 11.95
N GLY A 127 -4.10 -5.43 12.09
CA GLY A 127 -4.52 -6.27 10.96
C GLY A 127 -3.38 -7.01 10.27
N LEU A 128 -2.19 -7.05 10.88
CA LEU A 128 -1.07 -7.81 10.34
C LEU A 128 -1.20 -9.29 10.65
N ILE A 129 -0.60 -10.10 9.79
CA ILE A 129 -0.66 -11.56 9.86
C ILE A 129 0.64 -12.07 10.50
N ASN A 130 0.53 -12.78 11.61
CA ASN A 130 1.65 -13.49 12.21
C ASN A 130 2.08 -14.62 11.26
N GLU A 131 3.39 -14.78 11.08
CA GLU A 131 3.96 -15.81 10.22
C GLU A 131 3.75 -17.20 10.84
N PRO A 132 3.13 -18.16 10.12
CA PRO A 132 2.99 -19.53 10.61
C PRO A 132 4.36 -20.15 10.94
N GLY A 133 4.44 -20.89 12.05
CA GLY A 133 5.71 -21.47 12.53
C GLY A 133 6.53 -20.56 13.44
N PHE A 134 5.98 -19.40 13.86
CA PHE A 134 6.57 -18.50 14.85
C PHE A 134 5.70 -18.39 16.09
N LYS A 135 6.34 -18.10 17.23
CA LYS A 135 5.70 -17.82 18.52
C LYS A 135 6.21 -16.52 19.13
N LYS A 136 5.50 -16.07 20.17
CA LYS A 136 5.94 -14.94 21.00
C LYS A 136 7.30 -15.25 21.62
N ALA A 137 8.21 -14.28 21.57
CA ALA A 137 9.53 -14.37 22.16
C ALA A 137 9.45 -14.56 23.67
N ALA A 138 10.23 -15.52 24.19
CA ALA A 138 10.33 -15.77 25.62
C ALA A 138 11.31 -14.79 26.30
N ARG A 139 12.26 -14.24 25.54
CA ARG A 139 13.28 -13.31 25.99
C ARG A 139 13.69 -12.37 24.85
N PRO A 140 14.30 -11.21 25.15
CA PRO A 140 14.89 -10.40 24.10
C PRO A 140 16.09 -11.11 23.47
N ASP A 141 16.40 -10.74 22.22
CA ASP A 141 17.53 -11.25 21.46
C ASP A 141 18.88 -10.67 21.94
N LYS A 142 19.96 -10.95 21.19
CA LYS A 142 21.33 -10.51 21.52
C LYS A 142 21.50 -8.99 21.60
N TYR A 143 20.58 -8.21 21.03
CA TYR A 143 20.59 -6.74 21.08
C TYR A 143 19.53 -6.18 22.02
N GLY A 144 18.81 -7.01 22.78
CA GLY A 144 17.76 -6.56 23.68
C GLY A 144 16.40 -6.35 22.98
N LEU A 145 16.24 -6.79 21.74
CA LEU A 145 14.99 -6.62 20.97
C LEU A 145 14.06 -7.82 21.13
N TRP A 146 12.77 -7.56 21.19
CA TRP A 146 11.73 -8.59 21.26
C TRP A 146 11.25 -8.95 19.85
N ILE A 147 11.88 -9.95 19.23
CA ILE A 147 11.54 -10.46 17.89
C ILE A 147 10.92 -11.85 18.04
N ASP A 148 9.84 -12.13 17.32
CA ASP A 148 9.15 -13.43 17.37
C ASP A 148 10.15 -14.59 17.14
N GLU A 149 9.97 -15.66 17.91
CA GLU A 149 10.85 -16.83 17.88
C GLU A 149 10.32 -17.86 16.87
N ALA A 150 11.21 -18.38 16.03
CA ALA A 150 10.88 -19.50 15.15
C ALA A 150 10.67 -20.77 15.98
N ASP A 151 9.49 -21.39 15.86
CA ASP A 151 9.26 -22.77 16.29
C ASP A 151 9.75 -23.77 15.25
N ILE A 152 9.70 -23.37 13.97
CA ILE A 152 10.17 -24.13 12.84
C ILE A 152 11.25 -23.27 12.13
N PRO A 153 12.46 -23.79 11.92
CA PRO A 153 13.49 -23.06 11.18
C PRO A 153 13.00 -22.69 9.77
N GLU A 154 13.41 -21.52 9.29
CA GLU A 154 13.19 -21.15 7.90
C GLU A 154 13.90 -22.16 6.97
N PRO A 155 13.29 -22.57 5.84
CA PRO A 155 13.92 -23.51 4.91
C PRO A 155 15.32 -23.05 4.46
N GLU A 156 16.31 -23.94 4.52
CA GLU A 156 17.74 -23.64 4.24
C GLU A 156 18.00 -23.02 2.85
N GLY A 157 17.09 -23.16 1.90
CA GLY A 157 17.23 -22.57 0.56
C GLY A 157 16.97 -21.05 0.49
N ILE A 158 16.46 -20.42 1.55
CA ILE A 158 16.26 -18.97 1.60
C ILE A 158 17.54 -18.30 2.08
N ASP A 159 18.24 -17.60 1.18
CA ASP A 159 19.44 -16.84 1.55
C ASP A 159 19.05 -15.55 2.33
N PRO A 160 19.43 -15.43 3.62
CA PRO A 160 19.10 -14.25 4.41
C PRO A 160 19.83 -12.97 3.95
N LEU A 161 20.89 -13.07 3.15
CA LEU A 161 21.54 -11.89 2.55
C LEU A 161 20.74 -11.33 1.36
N VAL A 162 19.89 -12.15 0.75
CA VAL A 162 19.02 -11.78 -0.38
C VAL A 162 17.63 -11.39 0.11
N TYR A 163 17.03 -12.21 0.98
CA TYR A 163 15.63 -12.08 1.39
C TYR A 163 15.45 -11.59 2.84
N GLY A 164 16.55 -11.35 3.58
CA GLY A 164 16.50 -11.10 5.01
C GLY A 164 16.13 -12.38 5.77
N ARG A 165 16.17 -12.35 7.10
CA ARG A 165 15.60 -13.39 7.96
C ARG A 165 14.14 -13.06 8.32
N PRO A 166 13.28 -14.03 8.64
CA PRO A 166 11.91 -13.79 9.02
C PRO A 166 11.83 -12.96 10.30
N SER A 167 10.83 -12.09 10.37
CA SER A 167 10.52 -11.31 11.58
C SER A 167 9.46 -11.97 12.47
N GLY A 168 8.78 -13.01 11.96
CA GLY A 168 7.55 -13.57 12.53
C GLY A 168 6.27 -12.84 12.11
N VAL A 169 6.36 -11.87 11.20
CA VAL A 169 5.23 -11.17 10.61
C VAL A 169 5.32 -11.25 9.09
N MET A 170 4.24 -11.69 8.45
CA MET A 170 4.19 -11.89 7.01
C MET A 170 4.57 -10.62 6.24
N GLY A 171 5.54 -10.75 5.33
CA GLY A 171 6.00 -9.66 4.47
C GLY A 171 6.94 -8.66 5.13
N PHE A 172 7.37 -8.86 6.37
CA PHE A 172 8.41 -8.07 7.02
C PHE A 172 9.65 -8.92 7.29
N ARG A 173 10.81 -8.46 6.81
CA ARG A 173 12.09 -9.21 6.85
C ARG A 173 13.15 -8.40 7.59
N LEU A 174 14.00 -9.07 8.36
CA LEU A 174 15.07 -8.45 9.12
C LEU A 174 16.41 -8.60 8.39
N PHE A 175 17.13 -7.50 8.28
CA PHE A 175 18.48 -7.46 7.74
C PHE A 175 19.43 -6.91 8.80
N ASP A 176 20.62 -7.49 8.94
CA ASP A 176 21.66 -6.89 9.77
C ASP A 176 21.99 -5.49 9.23
N ASN A 177 22.10 -4.50 10.13
CA ASN A 177 22.43 -3.15 9.72
C ASN A 177 23.96 -3.01 9.56
N PRO A 178 24.49 -2.82 8.33
CA PRO A 178 25.93 -2.70 8.12
C PRO A 178 26.55 -1.50 8.87
N ASP A 179 25.76 -0.47 9.19
CA ASP A 179 26.23 0.70 9.93
C ASP A 179 26.30 0.47 11.44
N PHE A 180 25.80 -0.68 11.94
CA PHE A 180 25.78 -1.01 13.36
C PHE A 180 27.14 -1.57 13.84
N HIS A 181 28.14 -0.71 13.83
CA HIS A 181 29.51 -1.02 14.28
C HIS A 181 30.13 0.17 15.02
N GLY A 182 31.23 -0.05 15.75
CA GLY A 182 31.97 1.02 16.42
C GLY A 182 31.12 1.81 17.43
N GLU A 183 31.04 3.13 17.26
CA GLU A 183 30.26 4.02 18.14
C GLU A 183 28.76 3.72 18.12
N ALA A 184 28.20 3.22 17.01
CA ALA A 184 26.79 2.84 16.95
C ALA A 184 26.45 1.76 18.00
N VAL A 185 27.32 0.76 18.16
CA VAL A 185 27.16 -0.31 19.14
C VAL A 185 27.25 0.23 20.57
N LYS A 186 28.14 1.21 20.81
CA LYS A 186 28.29 1.85 22.13
C LYS A 186 27.11 2.75 22.49
N ASN A 187 26.52 3.41 21.49
CA ASN A 187 25.36 4.28 21.68
C ASN A 187 24.07 3.47 21.84
N TRP A 188 24.04 2.19 21.43
CA TRP A 188 22.87 1.34 21.50
C TRP A 188 22.49 0.97 22.94
N ASP A 189 21.26 1.29 23.32
CA ASP A 189 20.65 0.94 24.59
C ASP A 189 19.21 0.46 24.33
N PRO A 190 18.92 -0.85 24.45
CA PRO A 190 17.60 -1.38 24.15
C PRO A 190 16.53 -0.94 25.15
N GLU A 191 16.90 -0.69 26.41
CA GLU A 191 15.96 -0.23 27.43
C GLU A 191 15.48 1.19 27.09
N ARG A 192 16.42 2.07 26.74
CA ARG A 192 16.09 3.41 26.25
C ARG A 192 15.38 3.37 24.90
N TYR A 193 15.75 2.47 23.99
CA TYR A 193 15.04 2.34 22.71
C TYR A 193 13.54 2.11 22.91
N TYR A 194 13.14 1.25 23.86
CA TYR A 194 11.73 1.03 24.14
C TYR A 194 11.08 2.11 25.00
N ASN A 195 11.79 2.63 26.01
CA ASN A 195 11.17 3.42 27.09
C ASN A 195 11.51 4.92 27.07
N ASP A 196 12.48 5.36 26.27
CA ASP A 196 12.88 6.76 26.09
C ASP A 196 12.52 7.22 24.66
N PRO A 197 11.41 7.95 24.46
CA PRO A 197 10.98 8.39 23.14
C PRO A 197 11.97 9.36 22.50
N ASP A 198 12.66 10.19 23.29
CA ASP A 198 13.62 11.16 22.76
C ASP A 198 14.88 10.47 22.24
N TYR A 199 15.31 9.40 22.91
CA TYR A 199 16.37 8.52 22.43
C TYR A 199 15.98 7.78 21.15
N ALA A 200 14.79 7.17 21.12
CA ALA A 200 14.35 6.32 20.01
C ALA A 200 14.22 7.07 18.66
N VAL A 201 14.00 8.38 18.70
CA VAL A 201 13.83 9.23 17.52
C VAL A 201 15.08 10.03 17.16
N GLN A 202 16.21 9.79 17.83
CA GLN A 202 17.47 10.44 17.50
C GLN A 202 17.89 10.11 16.06
N ARG A 203 18.30 11.14 15.32
CA ARG A 203 18.65 11.02 13.90
C ARG A 203 19.90 10.15 13.66
N ASP A 204 20.78 10.11 14.65
CA ASP A 204 22.04 9.35 14.67
C ASP A 204 21.93 8.01 15.40
N LEU A 205 20.73 7.61 15.86
CA LEU A 205 20.50 6.28 16.40
C LEU A 205 20.50 5.24 15.27
N VAL A 206 21.59 4.48 15.18
CA VAL A 206 21.71 3.32 14.29
C VAL A 206 21.17 2.09 15.01
N ARG A 207 20.13 1.47 14.44
CA ARG A 207 19.51 0.24 14.96
C ARG A 207 20.30 -0.99 14.51
N PRO A 208 20.33 -2.10 15.28
CA PRO A 208 21.06 -3.31 14.89
C PRO A 208 20.46 -4.03 13.67
N TYR A 209 19.16 -3.87 13.43
CA TYR A 209 18.48 -4.41 12.27
C TYR A 209 17.81 -3.31 11.46
N ARG A 210 17.77 -3.51 10.15
CA ARG A 210 16.85 -2.83 9.24
C ARG A 210 15.68 -3.75 8.92
N VAL A 211 14.50 -3.17 8.72
CA VAL A 211 13.29 -3.93 8.36
C VAL A 211 12.98 -3.70 6.90
N GLY A 212 13.06 -4.76 6.10
CA GLY A 212 12.58 -4.78 4.72
C GLY A 212 11.11 -5.15 4.65
N VAL A 213 10.42 -4.62 3.64
CA VAL A 213 8.99 -4.82 3.42
C VAL A 213 8.78 -5.47 2.06
N ALA A 214 8.12 -6.62 2.01
CA ALA A 214 7.70 -7.27 0.77
C ALA A 214 6.24 -6.93 0.45
N CYS A 215 5.81 -7.15 -0.80
CA CYS A 215 4.43 -6.88 -1.23
C CYS A 215 3.41 -7.70 -0.41
N GLY A 216 3.81 -8.89 0.05
CA GLY A 216 3.01 -9.72 0.94
C GLY A 216 2.56 -9.05 2.23
N SER A 217 3.26 -8.02 2.74
CA SER A 217 2.87 -7.29 3.96
C SER A 217 1.48 -6.65 3.86
N CYS A 218 1.13 -6.16 2.67
CA CYS A 218 -0.17 -5.57 2.37
C CYS A 218 -1.14 -6.57 1.71
N HIS A 219 -0.63 -7.58 1.02
CA HIS A 219 -1.46 -8.44 0.16
C HIS A 219 -1.82 -9.81 0.74
N ILE A 220 -1.06 -10.29 1.74
CA ILE A 220 -1.34 -11.55 2.42
C ILE A 220 -2.39 -11.33 3.51
N ALA A 221 -3.46 -12.12 3.47
CA ALA A 221 -4.46 -12.19 4.53
C ALA A 221 -5.13 -13.56 4.55
N PHE A 222 -6.13 -13.72 5.41
CA PHE A 222 -6.82 -14.99 5.58
C PHE A 222 -7.58 -15.40 4.32
N ASN A 223 -7.40 -16.66 3.95
CA ASN A 223 -8.19 -17.37 2.96
C ASN A 223 -9.63 -17.52 3.50
N PRO A 224 -10.64 -16.88 2.88
CA PRO A 224 -12.01 -16.93 3.38
C PRO A 224 -12.64 -18.33 3.25
N CYS A 225 -12.09 -19.21 2.41
CA CYS A 225 -12.52 -20.60 2.30
C CYS A 225 -11.88 -21.51 3.36
N ARG A 226 -10.83 -21.04 4.04
CA ARG A 226 -10.14 -21.74 5.13
C ARG A 226 -9.71 -20.75 6.22
N PRO A 227 -10.66 -20.01 6.85
CA PRO A 227 -10.31 -19.05 7.87
C PRO A 227 -9.62 -19.74 9.05
N PRO A 228 -8.66 -19.09 9.72
CA PRO A 228 -8.02 -19.67 10.89
C PRO A 228 -9.02 -19.74 12.06
N ALA A 229 -8.91 -20.78 12.89
CA ALA A 229 -9.64 -20.84 14.15
C ALA A 229 -9.13 -19.81 15.17
N ASP A 230 -7.83 -19.50 15.10
CA ASP A 230 -7.16 -18.47 15.88
C ASP A 230 -6.39 -17.53 14.94
N PRO A 231 -6.87 -16.30 14.70
CA PRO A 231 -6.20 -15.31 13.86
C PRO A 231 -4.77 -14.94 14.31
N GLU A 232 -4.44 -15.11 15.59
CA GLU A 232 -3.10 -14.80 16.12
C GLU A 232 -2.12 -15.97 15.91
N ASN A 233 -2.60 -17.16 15.54
CA ASN A 233 -1.81 -18.35 15.27
C ASN A 233 -2.32 -19.09 14.00
N PRO A 234 -2.29 -18.43 12.82
CA PRO A 234 -2.75 -19.06 11.59
C PRO A 234 -1.79 -20.17 11.14
N ALA A 235 -2.31 -21.14 10.39
CA ALA A 235 -1.52 -22.08 9.60
C ALA A 235 -1.33 -21.57 8.17
N TRP A 236 -0.39 -22.14 7.42
CA TRP A 236 -0.09 -21.72 6.04
C TRP A 236 -1.32 -21.86 5.11
N GLU A 237 -2.11 -22.93 5.26
CA GLU A 237 -3.34 -23.16 4.51
C GLU A 237 -4.46 -22.14 4.80
N ASN A 238 -4.32 -21.36 5.88
CA ASN A 238 -5.26 -20.29 6.21
C ASN A 238 -4.97 -19.00 5.45
N LEU A 239 -3.92 -18.91 4.65
CA LEU A 239 -3.47 -17.67 4.04
C LEU A 239 -3.65 -17.65 2.52
N ALA A 240 -3.84 -16.45 1.97
CA ALA A 240 -3.90 -16.16 0.54
C ALA A 240 -2.92 -15.04 0.19
N SER A 241 -2.10 -15.22 -0.83
CA SER A 241 -0.93 -14.37 -1.18
C SER A 241 -1.30 -13.00 -1.73
N ALA A 242 -2.43 -12.90 -2.44
CA ALA A 242 -2.79 -11.70 -3.20
C ALA A 242 -4.26 -11.30 -3.05
N ILE A 243 -4.89 -11.66 -1.93
CA ILE A 243 -6.28 -11.28 -1.65
C ILE A 243 -6.43 -9.79 -1.31
N GLY A 244 -5.33 -9.12 -0.93
CA GLY A 244 -5.35 -7.76 -0.42
C GLY A 244 -5.83 -7.76 1.02
N ASN A 245 -4.96 -7.42 1.96
CA ASN A 245 -5.27 -7.54 3.39
C ASN A 245 -6.38 -6.55 3.78
N GLN A 246 -7.60 -7.04 3.95
CA GLN A 246 -8.77 -6.20 4.25
C GLN A 246 -8.79 -5.74 5.72
N TYR A 247 -7.89 -6.26 6.55
CA TYR A 247 -7.85 -5.99 7.98
C TYR A 247 -6.79 -4.96 8.35
N ILE A 248 -5.80 -4.74 7.47
CA ILE A 248 -4.65 -3.87 7.77
C ILE A 248 -5.11 -2.46 8.14
N ARG A 249 -4.54 -1.92 9.20
CA ARG A 249 -4.69 -0.52 9.61
C ARG A 249 -3.35 0.16 9.40
N GLU A 250 -3.11 0.63 8.18
CA GLU A 250 -1.82 1.16 7.74
C GLU A 250 -1.21 2.18 8.73
N GLY A 251 -2.01 3.08 9.30
CA GLY A 251 -1.56 4.02 10.32
C GLY A 251 -1.00 3.35 11.57
N GLN A 252 -1.62 2.27 12.03
CA GLN A 252 -1.14 1.48 13.18
C GLN A 252 0.06 0.60 12.82
N VAL A 253 0.29 0.30 11.55
CA VAL A 253 1.46 -0.47 11.10
C VAL A 253 2.67 0.44 10.97
N PHE A 254 2.56 1.42 10.08
CA PHE A 254 3.70 2.24 9.68
C PHE A 254 3.92 3.40 10.64
N ALA A 255 2.87 3.91 11.29
CA ALA A 255 2.94 5.12 12.10
C ALA A 255 2.50 4.96 13.57
N HIS A 256 2.71 3.78 14.18
CA HIS A 256 2.27 3.45 15.54
C HIS A 256 2.82 4.36 16.66
N ASN A 257 3.85 5.16 16.40
CA ASN A 257 4.45 6.07 17.37
C ASN A 257 3.77 7.45 17.40
N VAL A 258 2.86 7.75 16.46
CA VAL A 258 2.14 9.03 16.45
C VAL A 258 1.20 9.14 17.64
N LYS A 259 1.25 10.28 18.34
CA LYS A 259 0.39 10.54 19.49
C LYS A 259 -0.99 11.03 19.05
N GLU A 260 -2.00 10.60 19.78
CA GLU A 260 -3.39 11.06 19.64
C GLU A 260 -3.50 12.58 19.70
N GLY A 261 -4.39 13.16 18.88
CA GLY A 261 -4.61 14.60 18.75
C GLY A 261 -3.64 15.35 17.82
N GLY A 262 -2.59 14.69 17.30
CA GLY A 262 -1.73 15.26 16.26
C GLY A 262 -2.32 15.12 14.86
N PHE A 263 -2.01 16.05 13.94
CA PHE A 263 -2.54 16.03 12.57
C PHE A 263 -2.33 14.69 11.85
N PHE A 264 -1.11 14.15 11.87
CA PHE A 264 -0.81 12.86 11.25
C PHE A 264 -1.60 11.71 11.90
N TRP A 265 -1.79 11.74 13.22
CA TRP A 265 -2.61 10.74 13.89
C TRP A 265 -4.06 10.79 13.44
N GLU A 266 -4.68 11.98 13.42
CA GLU A 266 -6.07 12.15 12.98
C GLU A 266 -6.27 11.72 11.52
N MET A 267 -5.35 12.13 10.64
CA MET A 267 -5.38 11.74 9.23
C MET A 267 -5.29 10.22 9.05
N LEU A 268 -4.38 9.57 9.75
CA LEU A 268 -4.19 8.11 9.69
C LEU A 268 -5.33 7.34 10.38
N LYS A 269 -5.92 7.91 11.43
CA LYS A 269 -7.05 7.33 12.15
C LYS A 269 -8.32 7.34 11.30
N ALA A 270 -8.49 8.36 10.45
CA ALA A 270 -9.62 8.48 9.54
C ALA A 270 -9.58 7.48 8.37
N GLN A 271 -8.44 6.82 8.13
CA GLN A 271 -8.28 5.84 7.08
C GLN A 271 -9.03 4.53 7.42
N PRO A 272 -9.92 4.03 6.54
CA PRO A 272 -10.60 2.76 6.76
C PRO A 272 -9.62 1.57 6.82
N PRO A 273 -9.88 0.54 7.65
CA PRO A 273 -9.15 -0.73 7.56
C PRO A 273 -9.22 -1.32 6.15
N GLY A 274 -8.17 -2.02 5.75
CA GLY A 274 -8.07 -2.64 4.43
C GLY A 274 -7.67 -1.69 3.31
N THR A 275 -7.27 -0.46 3.65
CA THR A 275 -6.84 0.55 2.69
C THR A 275 -5.40 1.00 2.95
N SER A 276 -4.73 1.46 1.90
CA SER A 276 -3.37 2.01 1.92
C SER A 276 -3.32 3.28 1.08
N ASP A 277 -2.58 4.30 1.54
CA ASP A 277 -2.28 5.52 0.80
C ASP A 277 -0.75 5.66 0.66
N THR A 278 -0.20 5.06 -0.40
CA THR A 278 1.22 5.21 -0.74
C THR A 278 1.53 6.57 -1.34
N SER A 279 0.52 7.30 -1.85
CA SER A 279 0.70 8.68 -2.31
C SER A 279 1.05 9.62 -1.15
N ARG A 280 0.69 9.31 0.09
CA ARG A 280 1.09 10.11 1.26
C ARG A 280 2.58 10.39 1.36
N ILE A 281 3.43 9.46 0.90
CA ILE A 281 4.89 9.69 0.93
C ILE A 281 5.25 10.68 -0.18
N ALA A 282 4.88 10.39 -1.43
CA ALA A 282 4.97 11.32 -2.56
C ALA A 282 3.70 12.16 -2.68
N THR A 283 3.44 12.99 -1.67
CA THR A 283 2.13 13.62 -1.48
C THR A 283 1.78 14.60 -2.59
N ASP A 284 0.53 14.53 -3.03
CA ASP A 284 -0.14 15.54 -3.85
C ASP A 284 -1.21 16.32 -3.07
N HIS A 285 -1.20 16.20 -1.73
CA HIS A 285 -2.14 16.80 -0.79
C HIS A 285 -3.58 16.30 -0.93
N ILE A 286 -3.79 15.19 -1.62
CA ILE A 286 -5.09 14.52 -1.70
C ILE A 286 -5.05 13.30 -0.79
N ASN A 287 -5.89 13.29 0.25
CA ASN A 287 -6.04 12.10 1.09
C ASN A 287 -6.76 11.01 0.29
N ASN A 288 -6.02 9.98 -0.10
CA ASN A 288 -6.47 9.00 -1.07
C ASN A 288 -6.15 7.56 -0.62
N PRO A 289 -6.73 7.11 0.50
CA PRO A 289 -6.64 5.71 0.89
C PRO A 289 -7.39 4.84 -0.11
N ASN A 290 -6.70 3.81 -0.61
CA ASN A 290 -7.26 2.89 -1.57
C ASN A 290 -7.33 1.48 -0.98
N MET A 291 -8.42 0.75 -1.25
CA MET A 291 -8.47 -0.68 -0.98
C MET A 291 -7.26 -1.36 -1.60
N ILE A 292 -6.62 -2.24 -0.86
CA ILE A 292 -5.54 -3.07 -1.39
C ILE A 292 -6.20 -4.08 -2.33
N ASN A 293 -5.93 -3.94 -3.63
CA ASN A 293 -6.65 -4.68 -4.65
C ASN A 293 -6.35 -6.20 -4.55
N PRO A 294 -7.38 -7.06 -4.59
CA PRO A 294 -7.19 -8.47 -4.86
C PRO A 294 -6.68 -8.66 -6.30
N ILE A 295 -5.73 -9.57 -6.49
CA ILE A 295 -5.17 -9.89 -7.82
C ILE A 295 -5.62 -11.29 -8.20
N PHE A 296 -6.67 -11.38 -9.01
CA PHE A 296 -7.26 -12.63 -9.47
C PHE A 296 -7.56 -12.60 -10.96
N GLU A 297 -7.53 -13.78 -11.57
CA GLU A 297 -7.93 -14.03 -12.96
C GLU A 297 -7.10 -13.22 -13.96
N LEU A 298 -5.84 -12.89 -13.64
CA LEU A 298 -5.02 -12.00 -14.48
C LEU A 298 -4.96 -12.47 -15.95
N GLY A 299 -4.83 -13.78 -16.17
CA GLY A 299 -4.82 -14.36 -17.52
C GLY A 299 -6.11 -14.09 -18.31
N ALA A 300 -7.27 -14.17 -17.67
CA ALA A 300 -8.56 -13.87 -18.31
C ALA A 300 -8.75 -12.35 -18.50
N ARG A 301 -8.28 -11.53 -17.56
CA ARG A 301 -8.35 -10.08 -17.64
C ARG A 301 -7.52 -9.51 -18.77
N VAL A 302 -6.31 -10.04 -19.00
CA VAL A 302 -5.46 -9.67 -20.14
C VAL A 302 -6.13 -9.94 -21.49
N GLN A 303 -7.00 -10.95 -21.59
CA GLN A 303 -7.77 -11.21 -22.83
C GLN A 303 -8.85 -10.16 -23.12
N MET A 304 -9.24 -9.39 -22.10
CA MET A 304 -10.25 -8.33 -22.16
C MET A 304 -9.62 -6.93 -22.02
N ALA A 305 -8.30 -6.86 -22.12
CA ALA A 305 -7.54 -5.65 -21.96
C ALA A 305 -7.84 -4.61 -23.05
N HIS A 306 -7.50 -3.36 -22.76
CA HIS A 306 -7.63 -2.24 -23.68
C HIS A 306 -6.25 -1.74 -24.07
N THR A 307 -6.09 -1.37 -25.33
CA THR A 307 -4.81 -0.91 -25.85
C THR A 307 -4.46 0.48 -25.34
N GLU A 308 -3.28 0.61 -24.74
CA GLU A 308 -2.69 1.84 -24.24
C GLU A 308 -1.44 2.20 -25.07
N VAL A 309 -1.25 3.49 -25.32
CA VAL A 309 -0.07 4.03 -26.01
C VAL A 309 0.98 4.39 -24.96
N LEU A 310 2.17 3.81 -25.07
CA LEU A 310 3.29 4.01 -24.17
C LEU A 310 4.42 4.77 -24.87
N GLU A 311 5.01 5.70 -24.15
CA GLU A 311 6.02 6.63 -24.67
C GLU A 311 7.10 6.92 -23.62
N GLY A 312 8.18 7.55 -24.07
CA GLY A 312 9.25 8.03 -23.20
C GLY A 312 9.94 6.90 -22.45
N GLU A 313 10.22 7.12 -21.16
CA GLU A 313 10.93 6.14 -20.34
C GLU A 313 10.10 4.90 -20.00
N SER A 314 8.78 4.92 -20.19
CA SER A 314 7.93 3.72 -20.02
C SER A 314 8.43 2.56 -20.91
N LEU A 315 8.98 2.90 -22.08
CA LEU A 315 9.55 1.94 -23.05
C LEU A 315 10.88 1.32 -22.58
N LEU A 316 11.48 1.81 -21.50
CA LEU A 316 12.67 1.22 -20.89
C LEU A 316 12.34 0.04 -19.96
N ILE A 317 11.07 -0.13 -19.60
CA ILE A 317 10.61 -1.29 -18.84
C ILE A 317 10.69 -2.53 -19.75
N PRO A 318 11.32 -3.64 -19.31
CA PRO A 318 11.42 -4.84 -20.12
C PRO A 318 10.03 -5.37 -20.55
N GLY A 319 9.92 -5.86 -21.78
CA GLY A 319 8.67 -6.39 -22.31
C GLY A 319 7.61 -5.35 -22.72
N THR A 320 7.90 -4.06 -22.56
CA THR A 320 6.97 -2.99 -22.93
C THR A 320 7.10 -2.60 -24.42
N SER A 321 5.95 -2.44 -25.10
CA SER A 321 5.86 -1.92 -26.47
C SER A 321 5.11 -0.58 -26.54
N PRO A 322 5.34 0.25 -27.57
CA PRO A 322 4.61 1.52 -27.76
C PRO A 322 3.09 1.39 -27.80
N SER A 323 2.59 0.21 -28.13
CA SER A 323 1.20 -0.19 -28.02
C SER A 323 1.15 -1.42 -27.14
N SER A 324 0.47 -1.36 -26.00
CA SER A 324 0.40 -2.46 -25.03
C SER A 324 -1.03 -2.66 -24.55
N ASP A 325 -1.46 -3.92 -24.42
CA ASP A 325 -2.79 -4.25 -23.91
C ASP A 325 -2.79 -4.25 -22.37
N VAL A 326 -3.68 -3.47 -21.77
CA VAL A 326 -3.75 -3.25 -20.32
C VAL A 326 -5.13 -3.59 -19.74
N PRO A 327 -5.20 -4.44 -18.69
CA PRO A 327 -6.46 -4.85 -18.07
C PRO A 327 -7.04 -3.88 -17.02
N HIS A 328 -6.43 -2.72 -16.76
CA HIS A 328 -6.95 -1.69 -15.83
C HIS A 328 -7.46 -2.22 -14.48
N ILE A 329 -6.71 -3.15 -13.90
CA ILE A 329 -6.96 -3.75 -12.58
C ILE A 329 -6.70 -2.72 -11.49
N LEU A 330 -5.70 -1.85 -11.68
CA LEU A 330 -5.37 -0.79 -10.74
C LEU A 330 -6.16 0.48 -11.07
N LYS A 331 -6.30 1.33 -10.04
CA LYS A 331 -6.99 2.64 -10.13
C LYS A 331 -5.95 3.72 -10.53
N ASP A 332 -6.35 4.98 -10.75
CA ASP A 332 -5.52 6.14 -11.18
C ASP A 332 -4.45 5.88 -12.25
N GLY A 333 -4.75 5.02 -13.23
CA GLY A 333 -3.80 4.71 -14.30
C GLY A 333 -2.54 4.00 -13.80
N ALA A 334 -2.52 3.46 -12.58
CA ALA A 334 -1.31 2.90 -11.98
C ALA A 334 -0.77 1.66 -12.69
N ASP A 335 -1.61 0.99 -13.46
CA ASP A 335 -1.24 -0.10 -14.34
C ASP A 335 -1.38 0.24 -15.82
N SER A 336 -1.65 1.51 -16.18
CA SER A 336 -1.74 1.95 -17.58
C SER A 336 -0.44 1.70 -18.37
N VAL A 337 0.67 1.48 -17.68
CA VAL A 337 1.97 1.05 -18.23
C VAL A 337 2.09 -0.48 -18.43
N GLY A 338 1.00 -1.23 -18.21
CA GLY A 338 0.96 -2.68 -18.28
C GLY A 338 1.38 -3.38 -16.98
N VAL A 339 1.15 -4.70 -16.93
CA VAL A 339 1.36 -5.54 -15.73
C VAL A 339 2.79 -5.44 -15.19
N GLY A 340 3.79 -5.46 -16.09
CA GLY A 340 5.20 -5.38 -15.69
C GLY A 340 5.55 -4.06 -15.02
N GLY A 341 5.20 -2.94 -15.65
CA GLY A 341 5.43 -1.61 -15.08
C GLY A 341 4.65 -1.36 -13.80
N ALA A 342 3.40 -1.85 -13.72
CA ALA A 342 2.59 -1.80 -12.50
C ALA A 342 3.27 -2.54 -11.34
N THR A 343 3.72 -3.76 -11.59
CA THR A 343 4.40 -4.61 -10.59
C THR A 343 5.70 -3.97 -10.11
N LEU A 344 6.50 -3.40 -11.03
CA LEU A 344 7.74 -2.73 -10.68
C LEU A 344 7.52 -1.46 -9.85
N ARG A 345 6.48 -0.68 -10.19
CA ARG A 345 6.09 0.52 -9.43
C ARG A 345 5.74 0.20 -7.97
N VAL A 346 5.10 -0.94 -7.69
CA VAL A 346 4.74 -1.33 -6.31
C VAL A 346 5.97 -1.41 -5.42
N TYR A 347 7.11 -1.91 -5.91
CA TYR A 347 8.36 -1.94 -5.14
C TYR A 347 8.88 -0.54 -4.80
N ILE A 348 8.70 0.44 -5.70
CA ILE A 348 9.03 1.84 -5.42
C ILE A 348 8.12 2.40 -4.33
N ASN A 349 6.80 2.11 -4.40
CA ASN A 349 5.83 2.57 -3.40
C ASN A 349 6.17 2.11 -1.98
N ILE A 350 6.80 0.94 -1.83
CA ILE A 350 7.26 0.40 -0.53
C ILE A 350 8.72 0.75 -0.23
N GLY A 351 9.38 1.58 -1.04
CA GLY A 351 10.67 2.20 -0.72
C GLY A 351 11.89 1.76 -1.55
N MET A 352 11.72 0.91 -2.56
CA MET A 352 12.83 0.53 -3.44
C MET A 352 13.42 1.78 -4.12
N TYR A 353 14.75 1.85 -4.16
CA TYR A 353 15.52 2.95 -4.73
C TYR A 353 15.11 4.35 -4.24
N SER A 354 14.91 4.45 -2.92
CA SER A 354 14.57 5.72 -2.24
C SER A 354 15.61 6.83 -2.43
N GLN A 355 16.86 6.49 -2.77
CA GLN A 355 17.96 7.41 -3.07
C GLN A 355 17.58 8.41 -4.18
N HIS A 356 16.84 7.96 -5.20
CA HIS A 356 16.34 8.83 -6.28
C HIS A 356 14.90 9.29 -6.02
N TRP A 357 14.03 8.39 -5.56
CA TRP A 357 12.61 8.68 -5.35
C TRP A 357 12.39 9.89 -4.43
N LEU A 358 13.11 9.95 -3.31
CA LEU A 358 13.00 11.04 -2.34
C LEU A 358 13.62 12.37 -2.81
N GLN A 359 14.31 12.39 -3.95
CA GLN A 359 14.81 13.63 -4.56
C GLN A 359 13.78 14.26 -5.53
N GLN A 360 12.69 13.55 -5.82
CA GLN A 360 11.66 14.00 -6.75
C GLN A 360 10.51 14.74 -6.07
N HIS A 361 10.45 14.74 -4.74
CA HIS A 361 9.40 15.37 -3.95
C HIS A 361 9.87 15.61 -2.51
N ASN A 362 9.11 16.40 -1.75
CA ASN A 362 9.27 16.45 -0.30
C ASN A 362 8.40 15.37 0.33
N ALA A 363 9.04 14.40 0.97
CA ALA A 363 8.32 13.31 1.63
C ALA A 363 7.38 13.83 2.72
N LEU A 364 6.16 13.28 2.77
CA LEU A 364 5.10 13.54 3.76
C LEU A 364 4.50 14.96 3.75
N ILE A 365 5.31 16.00 3.55
CA ILE A 365 4.88 17.40 3.51
C ILE A 365 5.36 18.04 2.19
N GLY A 366 4.50 18.03 1.18
CA GLY A 366 4.81 18.36 -0.21
C GLY A 366 4.96 19.86 -0.50
N PHE A 367 6.01 20.51 0.00
CA PHE A 367 6.27 21.93 -0.26
C PHE A 367 6.83 22.23 -1.66
N THR A 368 7.46 21.26 -2.32
CA THR A 368 7.98 21.42 -3.68
C THR A 368 7.13 20.69 -4.69
N LYS A 369 7.06 21.23 -5.90
CA LYS A 369 6.46 20.51 -7.02
C LYS A 369 7.17 19.17 -7.25
N GLN A 370 6.38 18.11 -7.43
CA GLN A 370 6.88 16.79 -7.77
C GLN A 370 7.62 16.81 -9.12
N LYS A 371 8.49 15.82 -9.31
CA LYS A 371 9.14 15.50 -10.58
C LYS A 371 8.94 14.03 -10.91
N PRO A 372 8.99 13.63 -12.19
CA PRO A 372 8.90 12.22 -12.55
C PRO A 372 10.03 11.38 -11.97
N PHE A 373 9.71 10.17 -11.49
CA PHE A 373 10.72 9.16 -11.23
C PHE A 373 11.30 8.66 -12.56
N SER A 374 12.59 8.89 -12.80
CA SER A 374 13.29 8.38 -13.99
C SER A 374 13.67 6.89 -13.85
N ILE A 375 13.13 6.06 -14.74
CA ILE A 375 13.49 4.65 -14.94
C ILE A 375 14.92 4.55 -15.45
N LYS A 376 15.32 5.44 -16.37
CA LYS A 376 16.70 5.46 -16.88
C LYS A 376 17.71 5.65 -15.74
N THR A 377 17.48 6.63 -14.87
CA THR A 377 18.33 6.84 -13.68
C THR A 377 18.37 5.60 -12.80
N ALA A 378 17.24 4.92 -12.60
CA ALA A 378 17.20 3.70 -11.80
C ALA A 378 18.01 2.54 -12.41
N GLN A 379 17.92 2.35 -13.73
CA GLN A 379 18.72 1.34 -14.45
C GLN A 379 20.23 1.63 -14.38
N GLU A 380 20.62 2.90 -14.45
CA GLU A 380 22.03 3.31 -14.42
C GLU A 380 22.66 3.21 -13.01
N ASN A 381 21.86 3.45 -11.96
CA ASN A 381 22.41 3.73 -10.63
C ASN A 381 21.93 2.79 -9.50
N SER A 382 20.92 1.93 -9.71
CA SER A 382 20.42 1.00 -8.69
C SER A 382 20.60 -0.46 -9.07
N VAL A 383 21.37 -1.18 -8.25
CA VAL A 383 21.51 -2.63 -8.35
C VAL A 383 20.19 -3.32 -7.99
N TYR A 384 19.49 -2.86 -6.96
CA TYR A 384 18.21 -3.44 -6.55
C TYR A 384 17.11 -3.24 -7.59
N TRP A 385 17.06 -2.09 -8.28
CA TRP A 385 16.20 -1.89 -9.44
C TRP A 385 16.47 -2.94 -10.51
N ASN A 386 17.73 -3.10 -10.89
CA ASN A 386 18.14 -4.01 -11.96
C ASN A 386 17.91 -5.49 -11.60
N ALA A 387 18.02 -5.86 -10.31
CA ALA A 387 17.63 -7.17 -9.82
C ALA A 387 16.11 -7.36 -9.87
N THR A 388 15.33 -6.35 -9.45
CA THR A 388 13.86 -6.42 -9.39
C THR A 388 13.23 -6.51 -10.78
N GLN A 389 13.73 -5.74 -11.75
CA GLN A 389 13.21 -5.77 -13.13
C GLN A 389 13.39 -7.14 -13.81
N GLN A 390 14.27 -8.02 -13.31
CA GLN A 390 14.44 -9.37 -13.86
C GLN A 390 13.40 -10.37 -13.31
N LYS A 391 12.69 -10.03 -12.23
CA LYS A 391 11.82 -10.97 -11.49
C LYS A 391 10.34 -10.85 -11.85
N PHE A 392 9.89 -9.69 -12.35
CA PHE A 392 8.45 -9.40 -12.43
C PHE A 392 7.69 -10.26 -13.45
N GLU A 393 8.35 -10.78 -14.49
CA GLU A 393 7.71 -11.71 -15.44
C GLU A 393 7.19 -12.96 -14.72
N ASN A 394 7.96 -13.47 -13.76
CA ASN A 394 7.56 -14.62 -12.96
C ASN A 394 6.45 -14.27 -11.96
N VAL A 395 6.45 -13.05 -11.39
CA VAL A 395 5.34 -12.55 -10.58
C VAL A 395 4.04 -12.49 -11.40
N ALA A 396 4.11 -12.02 -12.65
CA ALA A 396 2.95 -12.00 -13.55
C ALA A 396 2.43 -13.42 -13.85
N LYS A 397 3.33 -14.39 -14.12
CA LYS A 397 2.95 -15.81 -14.30
C LYS A 397 2.24 -16.34 -13.05
N PHE A 398 2.75 -16.06 -11.86
CA PHE A 398 2.09 -16.44 -10.61
C PHE A 398 0.67 -15.86 -10.52
N PHE A 399 0.48 -14.57 -10.79
CA PHE A 399 -0.83 -13.94 -10.76
C PHE A 399 -1.81 -14.50 -11.79
N MET A 400 -1.34 -15.05 -12.92
CA MET A 400 -2.20 -15.75 -13.88
C MET A 400 -2.80 -17.06 -13.33
N ARG A 401 -2.27 -17.59 -12.21
CA ARG A 401 -2.78 -18.80 -11.55
C ARG A 401 -3.82 -18.52 -10.47
N LEU A 402 -3.90 -17.29 -9.97
CA LEU A 402 -4.77 -16.94 -8.85
C LEU A 402 -6.22 -16.77 -9.32
N THR A 403 -7.15 -17.35 -8.58
CA THR A 403 -8.59 -17.31 -8.84
C THR A 403 -9.34 -16.73 -7.65
N SER A 404 -10.55 -16.21 -7.89
CA SER A 404 -11.38 -15.67 -6.81
C SER A 404 -11.97 -16.77 -5.90
N PHE A 405 -12.16 -16.45 -4.62
CA PHE A 405 -12.80 -17.34 -3.65
C PHE A 405 -14.32 -17.33 -3.80
N GLN A 406 -14.96 -18.50 -3.82
CA GLN A 406 -16.42 -18.59 -3.92
C GLN A 406 -17.05 -18.68 -2.53
N LEU A 407 -18.10 -17.89 -2.31
CA LEU A 407 -18.84 -17.88 -1.03
C LEU A 407 -19.32 -19.27 -0.62
N LYS A 408 -19.77 -20.10 -1.56
CA LYS A 408 -20.24 -21.47 -1.29
C LYS A 408 -19.16 -22.36 -0.65
N ASP A 409 -17.88 -22.07 -0.92
CA ASP A 409 -16.75 -22.86 -0.43
C ASP A 409 -16.25 -22.35 0.93
N ALA A 410 -16.80 -21.24 1.42
CA ALA A 410 -16.52 -20.72 2.76
C ALA A 410 -17.32 -21.48 3.83
N PRO A 411 -16.74 -21.73 5.03
CA PRO A 411 -17.48 -22.32 6.14
C PRO A 411 -18.75 -21.52 6.48
N GLY A 412 -19.91 -22.17 6.43
CA GLY A 412 -21.21 -21.52 6.64
C GLY A 412 -21.70 -20.67 5.45
N GLY A 413 -20.96 -20.62 4.34
CA GLY A 413 -21.32 -19.81 3.16
C GLY A 413 -22.68 -20.17 2.55
N GLU A 414 -23.06 -21.46 2.60
CA GLU A 414 -24.35 -21.95 2.11
C GLU A 414 -25.55 -21.27 2.78
N THR A 415 -25.43 -20.80 4.03
CA THR A 415 -26.55 -20.13 4.73
C THR A 415 -26.88 -18.75 4.15
N TYR A 416 -25.97 -18.16 3.38
CA TYR A 416 -26.16 -16.89 2.69
C TYR A 416 -26.66 -17.09 1.25
N MET A 417 -26.85 -18.33 0.82
CA MET A 417 -27.26 -18.67 -0.54
C MET A 417 -28.70 -19.17 -0.55
N THR A 418 -29.51 -18.62 -1.45
CA THR A 418 -30.84 -19.16 -1.72
C THR A 418 -30.76 -20.27 -2.77
N ASN A 419 -31.54 -21.33 -2.57
CA ASN A 419 -31.76 -22.39 -3.55
C ASN A 419 -33.10 -22.21 -4.31
N ASP A 420 -33.83 -21.12 -4.04
CA ASP A 420 -35.06 -20.79 -4.76
C ASP A 420 -34.72 -20.37 -6.19
N GLY A 421 -35.00 -21.26 -7.15
CA GLY A 421 -34.73 -21.03 -8.56
C GLY A 421 -35.42 -19.78 -9.13
N ALA A 422 -36.63 -19.45 -8.66
CA ALA A 422 -37.35 -18.27 -9.14
C ALA A 422 -36.66 -16.97 -8.68
N VAL A 423 -36.19 -16.93 -7.42
CA VAL A 423 -35.42 -15.80 -6.89
C VAL A 423 -34.08 -15.67 -7.63
N LEU A 424 -33.38 -16.78 -7.85
CA LEU A 424 -32.10 -16.78 -8.58
C LEU A 424 -32.27 -16.30 -10.03
N THR A 425 -33.28 -16.79 -10.75
CA THR A 425 -33.58 -16.35 -12.12
C THR A 425 -33.96 -14.88 -12.15
N ARG A 426 -34.76 -14.38 -11.19
CA ARG A 426 -35.05 -12.95 -11.10
C ARG A 426 -33.78 -12.13 -10.89
N GLY A 427 -32.89 -12.56 -10.00
CA GLY A 427 -31.60 -11.91 -9.76
C GLY A 427 -30.70 -11.88 -10.99
N GLN A 428 -30.63 -12.98 -11.76
CA GLN A 428 -29.90 -13.05 -13.02
C GLN A 428 -30.42 -12.03 -14.04
N ILE A 429 -31.75 -11.92 -14.19
CA ILE A 429 -32.38 -10.94 -15.10
C ILE A 429 -32.08 -9.50 -14.65
N VAL A 430 -32.22 -9.20 -13.36
CA VAL A 430 -31.86 -7.87 -12.82
C VAL A 430 -30.40 -7.56 -13.09
N PHE A 431 -29.50 -8.53 -12.91
CA PHE A 431 -28.08 -8.37 -13.22
C PHE A 431 -27.86 -8.07 -14.71
N ALA A 432 -28.53 -8.79 -15.64
CA ALA A 432 -28.45 -8.50 -17.08
C ALA A 432 -28.86 -7.07 -17.41
N GLU A 433 -30.00 -6.62 -16.87
CA GLU A 433 -30.61 -5.34 -17.20
C GLU A 433 -29.87 -4.14 -16.56
N GLN A 434 -29.27 -4.32 -15.38
CA GLN A 434 -28.78 -3.20 -14.56
C GLN A 434 -27.27 -3.21 -14.31
N CYS A 435 -26.61 -4.38 -14.38
CA CYS A 435 -25.25 -4.54 -13.87
C CYS A 435 -24.25 -4.99 -14.95
N ALA A 436 -24.67 -5.90 -15.84
CA ALA A 436 -23.79 -6.65 -16.74
C ALA A 436 -23.03 -5.77 -17.73
N ARG A 437 -23.54 -4.57 -18.04
CA ARG A 437 -22.85 -3.60 -18.90
C ARG A 437 -21.45 -3.23 -18.38
N CYS A 438 -21.29 -3.08 -17.06
CA CYS A 438 -20.00 -2.76 -16.44
C CYS A 438 -19.39 -3.99 -15.73
N HIS A 439 -20.23 -4.84 -15.13
CA HIS A 439 -19.78 -5.95 -14.27
C HIS A 439 -19.80 -7.31 -14.97
N SER A 440 -19.51 -7.38 -16.27
CA SER A 440 -19.37 -8.65 -16.99
C SER A 440 -18.24 -8.59 -18.00
N SER A 441 -17.32 -9.56 -17.90
CA SER A 441 -16.25 -9.72 -18.88
C SER A 441 -16.75 -10.38 -20.16
N LYS A 442 -17.85 -11.14 -20.06
CA LYS A 442 -18.57 -11.63 -21.24
C LYS A 442 -19.31 -10.48 -21.90
N ARG A 443 -19.09 -10.31 -23.20
CA ARG A 443 -19.64 -9.21 -24.00
C ARG A 443 -20.51 -9.72 -25.14
N PRO A 444 -21.59 -8.98 -25.49
CA PRO A 444 -22.36 -9.29 -26.68
C PRO A 444 -21.49 -9.18 -27.94
N PRO A 445 -21.72 -10.02 -28.96
CA PRO A 445 -21.11 -9.83 -30.27
C PRO A 445 -21.44 -8.44 -30.84
N ALA A 446 -20.55 -7.92 -31.69
CA ALA A 446 -20.76 -6.63 -32.32
C ALA A 446 -22.09 -6.58 -33.11
N GLY A 447 -22.85 -5.49 -32.92
CA GLY A 447 -24.14 -5.27 -33.59
C GLY A 447 -25.34 -5.98 -32.97
N VAL A 448 -25.14 -6.75 -31.89
CA VAL A 448 -26.24 -7.37 -31.12
C VAL A 448 -26.70 -6.43 -30.01
N ASP A 449 -28.02 -6.39 -29.76
CA ASP A 449 -28.57 -5.66 -28.61
C ASP A 449 -28.01 -6.23 -27.30
N ALA A 450 -27.36 -5.37 -26.52
CA ALA A 450 -26.63 -5.80 -25.34
C ALA A 450 -27.56 -6.32 -24.24
N GLU A 451 -28.71 -5.68 -24.03
CA GLU A 451 -29.65 -6.06 -22.98
C GLU A 451 -30.30 -7.41 -23.30
N GLU A 452 -30.82 -7.57 -24.53
CA GLU A 452 -31.42 -8.82 -24.99
C GLU A 452 -30.43 -9.97 -24.91
N TRP A 453 -29.19 -9.75 -25.36
CA TRP A 453 -28.13 -10.75 -25.28
C TRP A 453 -27.80 -11.13 -23.83
N PHE A 454 -27.60 -10.14 -22.95
CA PHE A 454 -27.31 -10.44 -21.54
C PHE A 454 -28.46 -11.19 -20.89
N ARG A 455 -29.73 -10.82 -21.15
CA ARG A 455 -30.90 -11.54 -20.60
C ARG A 455 -30.92 -13.00 -21.03
N ALA A 456 -30.55 -13.30 -22.27
CA ALA A 456 -30.45 -14.67 -22.77
C ALA A 456 -29.24 -15.43 -22.19
N GLU A 457 -28.12 -14.76 -21.94
CA GLU A 457 -26.90 -15.39 -21.47
C GLU A 457 -26.87 -15.65 -19.97
N VAL A 458 -27.29 -14.70 -19.12
CA VAL A 458 -27.13 -14.77 -17.65
C VAL A 458 -27.80 -15.98 -17.00
N VAL A 459 -28.85 -16.52 -17.61
CA VAL A 459 -29.58 -17.70 -17.14
C VAL A 459 -28.87 -19.01 -17.46
N LYS A 460 -27.91 -19.01 -18.40
CA LYS A 460 -27.14 -20.19 -18.77
C LYS A 460 -26.13 -20.51 -17.65
N PRO A 461 -26.01 -21.77 -17.20
CA PRO A 461 -25.01 -22.15 -16.19
C PRO A 461 -23.58 -21.74 -16.57
N ALA A 462 -23.26 -21.81 -17.86
CA ALA A 462 -21.95 -21.44 -18.38
C ALA A 462 -21.64 -19.94 -18.25
N PHE A 463 -22.63 -19.05 -18.05
CA PHE A 463 -22.39 -17.61 -17.98
C PHE A 463 -21.38 -17.24 -16.88
N ARG A 464 -21.46 -17.89 -15.72
CA ARG A 464 -20.54 -17.67 -14.60
C ARG A 464 -19.12 -18.18 -14.87
N THR A 465 -18.98 -19.24 -15.65
CA THR A 465 -17.67 -19.84 -15.94
C THR A 465 -16.86 -18.91 -16.83
N GLY A 466 -15.67 -18.51 -16.38
CA GLY A 466 -14.80 -17.57 -17.10
C GLY A 466 -15.32 -16.13 -17.15
N ASN A 467 -16.34 -15.78 -16.36
CA ASN A 467 -16.75 -14.39 -16.18
C ASN A 467 -16.15 -13.86 -14.88
N PHE A 468 -15.22 -12.90 -14.98
CA PHE A 468 -14.57 -12.29 -13.81
C PHE A 468 -15.29 -11.03 -13.32
N PHE A 469 -16.47 -10.73 -13.88
CA PHE A 469 -17.39 -9.68 -13.44
C PHE A 469 -16.81 -8.25 -13.42
N SER A 470 -15.89 -7.98 -14.35
CA SER A 470 -15.38 -6.65 -14.72
C SER A 470 -15.23 -6.59 -16.24
N ASP A 471 -15.03 -5.41 -16.79
CA ASP A 471 -14.83 -5.22 -18.22
C ASP A 471 -13.57 -4.45 -18.61
N GLU A 472 -12.75 -4.13 -17.61
CA GLU A 472 -11.47 -3.45 -17.74
C GLU A 472 -11.55 -2.05 -18.40
N ARG A 473 -12.76 -1.48 -18.50
CA ARG A 473 -12.96 -0.13 -19.02
C ARG A 473 -12.77 0.89 -17.91
N ARG A 474 -12.17 2.03 -18.26
CA ARG A 474 -12.15 3.22 -17.40
C ARG A 474 -13.48 3.95 -17.50
N TYR A 475 -13.99 4.40 -16.36
CA TYR A 475 -15.28 5.07 -16.28
C TYR A 475 -15.11 6.38 -15.50
N PRO A 476 -15.61 7.50 -16.04
CA PRO A 476 -15.46 8.77 -15.36
C PRO A 476 -16.22 8.78 -14.03
N VAL A 477 -15.67 9.48 -13.04
CA VAL A 477 -16.27 9.63 -11.71
C VAL A 477 -17.63 10.32 -11.76
N THR A 478 -17.93 11.07 -12.82
CA THR A 478 -19.28 11.65 -13.05
C THR A 478 -20.34 10.59 -13.32
N ILE A 479 -19.94 9.39 -13.74
CA ILE A 479 -20.80 8.22 -13.87
C ILE A 479 -20.76 7.37 -12.59
N LEU A 480 -19.57 7.04 -12.10
CA LEU A 480 -19.42 6.09 -10.98
C LEU A 480 -19.72 6.71 -9.60
N GLN A 481 -19.49 8.01 -9.44
CA GLN A 481 -19.64 8.77 -8.18
C GLN A 481 -18.90 8.12 -7.00
N THR A 482 -17.75 7.51 -7.27
CA THR A 482 -16.83 6.98 -6.26
C THR A 482 -16.12 8.12 -5.52
N ASN A 483 -15.31 7.79 -4.51
CA ASN A 483 -14.58 8.78 -3.72
C ASN A 483 -13.77 9.72 -4.63
N ALA A 484 -14.09 11.01 -4.58
CA ALA A 484 -13.48 12.03 -5.44
C ALA A 484 -11.98 12.20 -5.19
N GLY A 485 -11.52 12.10 -3.93
CA GLY A 485 -10.09 12.12 -3.61
C GLY A 485 -9.34 11.01 -4.35
N ARG A 486 -9.95 9.81 -4.41
CA ARG A 486 -9.39 8.70 -5.18
C ARG A 486 -9.35 8.93 -6.68
N ALA A 487 -10.44 9.40 -7.24
CA ALA A 487 -10.54 9.60 -8.68
C ALA A 487 -9.63 10.76 -9.13
N CYS A 488 -9.41 11.77 -8.29
CA CYS A 488 -8.68 13.00 -8.62
C CYS A 488 -7.19 12.99 -8.23
N GLY A 489 -6.64 11.85 -7.77
CA GLY A 489 -5.21 11.72 -7.46
C GLY A 489 -4.33 12.15 -8.63
N THR A 490 -3.32 12.98 -8.37
CA THR A 490 -2.55 13.67 -9.42
C THR A 490 -1.19 13.02 -9.72
N ASN A 491 -0.73 12.08 -8.89
CA ASN A 491 0.60 11.48 -9.01
C ASN A 491 0.85 10.80 -10.37
N ALA A 492 -0.20 10.33 -11.04
CA ALA A 492 -0.18 9.67 -12.34
C ALA A 492 -0.18 10.63 -13.55
N ARG A 493 -0.21 11.95 -13.32
CA ARG A 493 -0.24 12.94 -14.40
C ARG A 493 1.13 13.18 -15.00
N ASP A 494 1.12 13.84 -16.16
CA ASP A 494 2.36 14.33 -16.74
C ASP A 494 3.10 15.31 -15.81
N GLY A 495 4.42 15.20 -15.78
CA GLY A 495 5.29 15.96 -14.87
C GLY A 495 5.22 15.58 -13.38
N HIS A 496 4.37 14.64 -12.98
CA HIS A 496 4.26 14.15 -11.60
C HIS A 496 5.05 12.86 -11.39
N ILE A 497 5.12 12.40 -10.13
CA ILE A 497 6.00 11.32 -9.70
C ILE A 497 5.89 10.03 -10.54
N TRP A 498 4.69 9.68 -11.01
CA TRP A 498 4.43 8.49 -11.81
C TRP A 498 4.25 8.77 -13.30
N SER A 499 4.71 9.92 -13.82
CA SER A 499 4.62 10.19 -15.26
C SER A 499 5.30 9.11 -16.09
N ASN A 500 6.45 8.57 -15.68
CA ASN A 500 7.12 7.48 -16.42
C ASN A 500 6.52 6.07 -16.17
N PHE A 501 5.43 5.96 -15.39
CA PHE A 501 4.70 4.72 -15.12
C PHE A 501 3.23 4.82 -15.53
N THR A 502 2.92 5.71 -16.47
CA THR A 502 1.58 5.96 -16.94
C THR A 502 1.56 6.22 -18.44
N SER A 503 0.54 5.72 -19.13
CA SER A 503 0.43 5.79 -20.59
C SER A 503 0.10 7.19 -21.11
N ALA A 504 0.43 7.44 -22.37
CA ALA A 504 -0.03 8.61 -23.10
C ALA A 504 -1.56 8.58 -23.32
N THR A 505 -2.14 7.40 -23.51
CA THR A 505 -3.60 7.22 -23.60
C THR A 505 -4.28 7.71 -22.32
N TYR A 506 -3.81 7.31 -21.13
CA TYR A 506 -4.35 7.78 -19.85
C TYR A 506 -4.21 9.30 -19.70
N LYS A 507 -3.02 9.85 -19.98
CA LYS A 507 -2.74 11.29 -19.88
C LYS A 507 -3.48 12.14 -20.91
N SER A 508 -4.09 11.55 -21.92
CA SER A 508 -4.90 12.26 -22.93
C SER A 508 -6.41 12.13 -22.69
N LEU A 509 -6.83 11.43 -21.63
CA LEU A 509 -8.24 11.32 -21.27
C LEU A 509 -8.86 12.72 -21.04
N PRO A 510 -10.04 12.98 -21.62
CA PRO A 510 -10.63 14.31 -21.62
C PRO A 510 -11.12 14.71 -20.23
N ASP A 511 -11.31 16.01 -20.03
CA ASP A 511 -11.97 16.56 -18.85
C ASP A 511 -13.40 15.97 -18.70
N VAL A 512 -13.75 15.53 -17.49
CA VAL A 512 -15.05 14.91 -17.17
C VAL A 512 -16.11 15.91 -16.72
N GLY A 513 -15.73 17.18 -16.56
CA GLY A 513 -16.55 18.29 -16.09
C GLY A 513 -16.55 18.44 -14.58
N ASN A 514 -17.67 18.98 -14.07
CA ASN A 514 -17.83 19.23 -12.65
C ASN A 514 -18.36 18.00 -11.91
N ILE A 515 -17.81 17.77 -10.72
CA ILE A 515 -18.33 16.82 -9.74
C ILE A 515 -18.92 17.57 -8.56
N SER A 516 -19.85 16.94 -7.86
CA SER A 516 -20.37 17.47 -6.59
C SER A 516 -19.51 16.94 -5.44
N VAL A 517 -19.00 17.85 -4.60
CA VAL A 517 -18.20 17.50 -3.41
C VAL A 517 -18.73 18.22 -2.18
N TRP A 518 -18.73 17.52 -1.05
CA TRP A 518 -19.09 18.12 0.23
C TRP A 518 -17.98 19.08 0.71
N ASN A 519 -18.33 20.34 0.95
CA ASN A 519 -17.42 21.32 1.54
C ASN A 519 -17.68 21.44 3.06
N PRO A 520 -16.75 21.01 3.93
CA PRO A 520 -16.96 21.05 5.38
C PRO A 520 -16.96 22.47 5.96
N TYR A 521 -16.43 23.47 5.25
CA TYR A 521 -16.43 24.85 5.71
C TYR A 521 -17.76 25.57 5.45
N SER A 522 -18.41 25.26 4.32
CA SER A 522 -19.71 25.84 3.99
C SER A 522 -20.90 24.96 4.41
N GLY A 523 -20.65 23.68 4.74
CA GLY A 523 -21.68 22.74 5.19
C GLY A 523 -22.68 22.35 4.10
N LYS A 524 -22.25 22.36 2.84
CA LYS A 524 -23.08 22.01 1.68
C LYS A 524 -22.23 21.41 0.56
N ASP A 525 -22.91 20.78 -0.39
CA ASP A 525 -22.30 20.33 -1.63
C ASP A 525 -21.99 21.51 -2.56
N GLU A 526 -20.81 21.47 -3.17
CA GLU A 526 -20.32 22.46 -4.12
C GLU A 526 -19.80 21.78 -5.38
N PHE A 527 -19.82 22.50 -6.51
CA PHE A 527 -19.26 21.99 -7.75
C PHE A 527 -17.75 22.19 -7.75
N PHE A 528 -17.02 21.11 -7.98
CA PHE A 528 -15.57 21.09 -8.17
C PHE A 528 -15.27 20.70 -9.61
N ALA A 529 -14.56 21.57 -10.32
CA ALA A 529 -14.09 21.29 -11.67
C ALA A 529 -12.91 20.32 -11.60
N VAL A 530 -13.07 19.14 -12.18
CA VAL A 530 -11.96 18.20 -12.33
C VAL A 530 -11.22 18.55 -13.61
N GLY A 531 -9.90 18.71 -13.57
CA GLY A 531 -9.13 18.86 -14.81
C GLY A 531 -9.04 17.56 -15.62
N GLY A 532 -8.71 17.66 -16.90
CA GLY A 532 -8.39 16.49 -17.74
C GLY A 532 -7.00 15.90 -17.49
N GLY A 533 -6.60 14.96 -18.35
CA GLY A 533 -5.28 14.34 -18.32
C GLY A 533 -5.18 13.15 -17.36
N GLY A 534 -6.15 12.25 -17.48
CA GLY A 534 -6.25 11.01 -16.70
C GLY A 534 -6.99 11.14 -15.37
N LEU A 535 -7.16 12.36 -14.87
CA LEU A 535 -7.92 12.59 -13.64
C LEU A 535 -9.38 12.18 -13.79
N SER A 536 -9.91 11.61 -12.71
CA SER A 536 -11.31 11.22 -12.55
C SER A 536 -11.82 10.07 -13.42
N TYR A 537 -10.96 9.12 -13.78
CA TYR A 537 -11.31 7.90 -14.52
C TYR A 537 -10.99 6.60 -13.79
#